data_AF-A0A9E8MTK6-F1
#
_entry.id   AF-A0A9E8MTK6-F1
#
_cell.length_a   1.000
_cell.length_b   1.000
_cell.length_c   1.000
_cell.angle_alpha   90.00
_cell.angle_beta   90.00
_cell.angle_gamma   90.00
#
_symmetry.space_group_name_H-M   'P 1'
#
loop_
_entity.id
_entity.type
_entity.pdbx_description
1 polymer ?
#
loop_
_entity_poly.entity_id
_entity_poly.type
_entity_poly.pdbx_seq_one_letter_code
_entity_poly.pdbx_strand_id
1 'polypeptide(L)'
;MALDRDVHGYADKLTGEDRVILTVKPGITGPASIHFKNEEDLLEKQQDPLAYNDTVIWPEKVIINKAYIKNYSLFKDIKYIIKTVT
;
A
#
# COMPACT_ATOMS: atom_id res chain seq x y z
N MET A 1 11.30 -11.99 -6.10
CA MET A 1 10.55 -12.86 -5.14
C MET A 1 10.01 -11.88 -4.14
N ALA A 2 8.72 -11.56 -4.28
CA ALA A 2 8.10 -10.46 -3.59
C ALA A 2 8.49 -10.46 -2.11
N LEU A 3 9.04 -9.36 -1.62
CA LEU A 3 9.05 -9.03 -0.19
C LEU A 3 7.62 -8.63 0.27
N ASP A 4 6.63 -9.31 -0.31
CA ASP A 4 5.30 -9.60 0.20
C ASP A 4 5.43 -10.78 1.20
N ARG A 5 6.31 -10.63 2.19
CA ARG A 5 6.19 -11.42 3.43
C ARG A 5 5.05 -10.81 4.22
N ASP A 6 3.86 -11.14 3.75
CA ASP A 6 2.60 -11.19 4.45
C ASP A 6 2.26 -9.95 5.27
N VAL A 7 1.42 -9.11 4.64
CA VAL A 7 0.44 -8.17 5.22
C VAL A 7 0.32 -8.18 6.74
N HIS A 8 0.25 -9.32 7.44
CA HIS A 8 0.25 -9.41 8.91
C HIS A 8 1.29 -8.55 9.63
N GLY A 9 2.60 -8.72 9.38
CA GLY A 9 3.62 -8.05 10.22
C GLY A 9 3.59 -6.53 10.15
N TYR A 10 3.23 -5.98 8.98
CA TYR A 10 3.15 -4.55 8.75
C TYR A 10 1.74 -3.98 8.98
N ALA A 11 0.69 -4.75 8.70
CA ALA A 11 -0.69 -4.40 9.05
C ALA A 11 -0.87 -4.28 10.56
N ASP A 12 -0.21 -5.15 11.33
CA ASP A 12 -0.23 -5.12 12.80
C ASP A 12 0.42 -3.85 13.37
N LYS A 13 1.34 -3.23 12.61
CA LYS A 13 1.97 -1.94 12.97
C LYS A 13 1.04 -0.74 12.74
N LEU A 14 -0.09 -0.91 12.04
CA LEU A 14 -1.03 0.18 11.76
C LEU A 14 -1.83 0.52 13.03
N THR A 15 -1.76 1.77 13.46
CA THR A 15 -2.46 2.28 14.65
C THR A 15 -3.28 3.52 14.33
N GLY A 16 -4.25 3.84 15.19
CA GLY A 16 -5.09 5.04 15.04
C GLY A 16 -5.77 5.14 13.67
N GLU A 17 -5.58 6.29 13.00
CA GLU A 17 -6.18 6.57 11.70
C GLU A 17 -5.63 5.71 10.56
N ASP A 18 -4.42 5.16 10.70
CA ASP A 18 -3.79 4.36 9.64
C ASP A 18 -4.49 3.01 9.45
N ARG A 19 -5.26 2.57 10.45
CA ARG A 19 -6.11 1.37 10.37
C ARG A 19 -7.20 1.47 9.32
N VAL A 20 -7.49 2.67 8.80
CA VAL A 20 -8.40 2.83 7.65
C VAL A 20 -7.93 2.02 6.43
N ILE A 21 -6.62 1.78 6.31
CA ILE A 21 -6.03 0.96 5.24
C ILE A 21 -6.52 -0.50 5.32
N LEU A 22 -6.82 -1.01 6.52
CA LEU A 22 -7.36 -2.37 6.71
C LEU A 22 -8.80 -2.53 6.23
N THR A 23 -9.50 -1.42 5.94
CA THR A 23 -10.89 -1.46 5.44
C THR A 23 -10.97 -1.80 3.95
N VAL A 24 -9.85 -1.71 3.24
CA VAL A 24 -9.72 -2.10 1.84
C VAL A 24 -8.92 -3.39 1.73
N LYS A 25 -9.33 -4.27 0.81
CA LYS A 25 -8.54 -5.48 0.54
C LYS A 25 -7.19 -5.06 -0.03
N PRO A 26 -6.07 -5.69 0.40
CA PRO A 26 -4.78 -5.47 -0.24
C PRO A 26 -4.92 -5.80 -1.73
N GLY A 27 -4.73 -4.79 -2.56
CA GLY A 27 -4.80 -4.91 -4.01
C GLY A 27 -3.41 -5.07 -4.59
N ILE A 28 -3.30 -5.92 -5.62
CA ILE A 28 -2.09 -6.06 -6.44
C ILE A 28 -1.70 -4.71 -7.08
N THR A 29 -2.68 -3.82 -7.26
CA THR A 29 -2.52 -2.50 -7.86
C THR A 29 -3.12 -1.42 -6.98
N GLY A 30 -2.35 -0.37 -6.69
CA GLY A 30 -2.75 0.81 -5.92
C GLY A 30 -1.75 1.96 -6.08
N PRO A 31 -2.07 3.18 -5.62
CA PRO A 31 -1.19 4.34 -5.82
C PRO A 31 0.20 4.16 -5.21
N ALA A 32 0.28 3.50 -4.06
CA ALA A 32 1.55 3.12 -3.44
C ALA A 32 2.35 2.15 -4.33
N SER A 33 1.72 1.13 -4.91
CA SER A 33 2.38 0.18 -5.82
C SER A 33 2.85 0.85 -7.13
N ILE A 34 2.12 1.87 -7.61
CA ILE A 34 2.53 2.67 -8.78
C ILE A 34 3.73 3.56 -8.44
N HIS A 35 3.68 4.20 -7.27
CA HIS A 35 4.77 5.04 -6.78
C HIS A 35 6.07 4.24 -6.60
N PHE A 36 5.95 3.03 -6.04
CA PHE A 36 7.06 2.10 -5.81
C PHE A 36 7.12 0.98 -6.88
N LYS A 37 6.85 1.30 -8.15
CA LYS A 37 6.83 0.29 -9.23
C LYS A 37 8.15 -0.48 -9.41
N ASN A 38 9.28 0.13 -9.07
CA ASN A 38 10.62 -0.47 -9.16
C ASN A 38 11.21 -0.68 -7.75
N GLU A 39 10.37 -1.06 -6.79
CA GLU A 39 10.74 -1.25 -5.39
C GLU A 39 11.88 -2.26 -5.21
N GLU A 40 11.83 -3.39 -5.92
CA GLU A 40 12.89 -4.41 -5.86
C GLU A 40 14.24 -3.81 -6.26
N ASP A 41 14.33 -3.13 -7.40
CA ASP A 41 15.56 -2.44 -7.85
C ASP A 41 16.02 -1.34 -6.88
N LEU A 42 15.09 -0.67 -6.20
CA LEU A 42 15.40 0.38 -5.23
C LEU A 42 16.02 -0.22 -3.96
N LEU A 43 15.46 -1.33 -3.48
CA LEU A 43 15.91 -2.07 -2.31
C LEU A 43 17.26 -2.74 -2.56
N GLU A 44 17.49 -3.32 -3.74
CA GLU A 44 18.76 -3.95 -4.12
C GLU A 44 19.95 -2.97 -4.11
N LYS A 45 19.69 -1.67 -4.26
CA LYS A 45 20.72 -0.62 -4.20
C LYS A 45 21.06 -0.17 -2.78
N GLN A 46 20.30 -0.62 -1.77
CA GLN A 46 20.52 -0.20 -0.39
C GLN A 46 21.50 -1.12 0.32
N GLN A 47 22.31 -0.52 1.19
CA GLN A 47 23.23 -1.27 2.04
C GLN A 47 22.49 -2.18 3.04
N ASP A 48 21.35 -1.70 3.56
CA ASP A 48 20.41 -2.47 4.38
C ASP A 48 18.99 -2.32 3.80
N PRO A 49 18.57 -3.23 2.92
CA PRO A 49 17.26 -3.19 2.29
C PRO A 49 16.11 -3.29 3.31
N LEU A 50 16.29 -4.05 4.40
CA LEU A 50 15.25 -4.24 5.40
C LEU A 50 15.01 -2.95 6.19
N ALA A 51 16.08 -2.32 6.67
CA ALA A 51 15.99 -1.06 7.38
C ALA A 51 15.42 0.05 6.49
N TYR A 52 15.82 0.11 5.22
CA TYR A 52 15.27 1.08 4.27
C TYR A 52 13.78 0.84 4.01
N ASN A 53 13.36 -0.43 3.90
CA ASN A 53 11.95 -0.76 3.76
C ASN A 53 11.14 -0.31 4.99
N ASP A 54 11.63 -0.59 6.19
CA ASP A 54 10.96 -0.28 7.46
C ASP A 54 10.86 1.23 7.75
N THR A 55 11.88 2.01 7.38
CA THR A 55 12.00 3.41 7.77
C THR A 55 11.62 4.40 6.67
N VAL A 56 11.64 3.98 5.40
CA VAL A 56 11.38 4.85 4.26
C VAL A 56 10.17 4.37 3.48
N ILE A 57 10.25 3.18 2.88
CA ILE A 57 9.23 2.71 1.93
C ILE A 57 7.90 2.47 2.64
N TRP A 58 7.89 1.71 3.73
CA TRP A 58 6.65 1.35 4.43
C TRP A 58 5.88 2.58 4.97
N PRO A 59 6.50 3.51 5.72
CA PRO A 59 5.81 4.72 6.17
C PRO A 59 5.21 5.54 5.03
N GLU A 60 5.93 5.67 3.91
CA GLU A 60 5.46 6.42 2.75
C GLU A 60 4.29 5.71 2.04
N LYS A 61 4.35 4.39 1.90
CA LYS A 61 3.20 3.58 1.41
C LYS A 61 1.95 3.78 2.27
N VAL A 62 2.10 3.83 3.60
CA VAL A 62 0.99 4.09 4.54
C VAL A 62 0.39 5.47 4.31
N ILE A 63 1.21 6.51 4.17
CA ILE A 63 0.75 7.88 3.89
C ILE A 63 -0.03 7.94 2.57
N ILE A 64 0.55 7.39 1.50
CA ILE A 64 -0.07 7.37 0.17
C ILE A 64 -1.41 6.63 0.20
N ASN A 65 -1.44 5.43 0.78
CA ASN A 65 -2.67 4.63 0.86
C ASN A 65 -3.73 5.29 1.74
N LYS A 66 -3.36 5.88 2.89
CA LYS A 66 -4.30 6.61 3.74
C LYS A 66 -4.86 7.85 3.02
N ALA A 67 -4.00 8.64 2.39
CA ALA A 67 -4.42 9.81 1.62
C ALA A 67 -5.34 9.42 0.47
N TYR A 68 -5.03 8.31 -0.20
CA TYR A 68 -5.87 7.75 -1.24
C TYR A 68 -7.23 7.33 -0.68
N ILE A 69 -7.32 6.55 0.40
CA ILE A 69 -8.61 6.10 0.94
C ILE A 69 -9.45 7.26 1.47
N LYS A 70 -8.81 8.28 2.08
CA LYS A 70 -9.51 9.45 2.60
C LYS A 70 -10.07 10.35 1.49
N ASN A 71 -9.33 10.53 0.39
CA ASN A 71 -9.71 11.46 -0.68
C ASN A 71 -10.41 10.77 -1.85
N TYR A 72 -9.93 9.60 -2.24
CA TYR A 72 -10.48 8.77 -3.29
C TYR A 72 -11.39 7.70 -2.70
N SER A 73 -12.69 7.85 -2.97
CA SER A 73 -13.62 6.73 -2.85
C SER A 73 -13.36 5.71 -3.95
N LEU A 74 -12.25 4.97 -3.91
CA LEU A 74 -12.08 3.80 -4.80
C LEU A 74 -13.27 2.84 -4.65
N PHE A 75 -13.93 2.81 -3.49
CA PHE A 75 -15.22 2.14 -3.31
C PHE A 75 -16.36 2.72 -4.17
N LYS A 76 -16.46 4.04 -4.36
CA LYS A 76 -17.41 4.64 -5.31
C LYS A 76 -17.01 4.29 -6.74
N ASP A 77 -15.74 4.39 -7.09
CA ASP A 77 -15.27 4.13 -8.46
C ASP A 77 -15.42 2.65 -8.84
N ILE A 78 -15.03 1.71 -7.95
CA ILE A 78 -15.28 0.27 -8.11
C ILE A 78 -16.79 -0.02 -8.11
N LYS A 79 -17.58 0.63 -7.24
CA LYS A 79 -19.04 0.49 -7.26
C LYS A 79 -19.62 0.96 -8.59
N TYR A 80 -19.12 2.04 -9.17
CA TYR A 80 -19.53 2.50 -10.50
C TYR A 80 -19.10 1.48 -11.57
N ILE A 81 -17.86 1.00 -11.56
CA ILE A 81 -17.38 -0.01 -12.52
C ILE A 81 -18.24 -1.29 -12.46
N ILE A 82 -18.46 -1.85 -11.27
CA ILE A 82 -19.33 -3.05 -11.11
C ILE A 82 -20.76 -2.76 -11.57
N LYS A 83 -21.32 -1.59 -11.23
CA LYS A 83 -22.67 -1.18 -11.62
C LYS A 83 -22.82 -0.82 -13.10
N THR A 84 -21.73 -0.63 -13.83
CA THR A 84 -21.74 -0.34 -15.27
C THR A 84 -21.49 -1.61 -16.10
N VAL A 85 -20.88 -2.64 -15.50
CA VAL A 85 -20.61 -3.93 -16.15
C VAL A 85 -21.68 -5.00 -15.84
N THR A 86 -22.56 -4.77 -14.86
CA THR A 86 -23.76 -5.59 -14.57
C THR A 86 -25.01 -4.92 -15.12
#